data_AF-A0AAN6E550-F1
#
_entry.id   AF-A0AAN6E550-F1
#
_cell.length_a   1.000
_cell.length_b   1.000
_cell.length_c   1.000
_cell.angle_alpha   90.00
_cell.angle_beta   90.00
_cell.angle_gamma   90.00
#
_symmetry.space_group_name_H-M   'P 1'
#
loop_
_entity.id
_entity.type
_entity.pdbx_description
1 polymer ?
#
loop_
_entity_poly.entity_id
_entity_poly.type
_entity_poly.pdbx_seq_one_letter_code
_entity_poly.pdbx_strand_id
1 'polypeptide(L)'
;MSTCQLRMAQHFHITHLSAHKPSSKESSSPSTILQLANRLLPAGPKELEDGRNPKEPGGFVPRATVSQENRETLSPPPGGLPNQNKKVIVIGAGIAGLRAASVLRAHGIQVVVLEARPDRIGGRIYTSRKAGHGPRDIGAAWMHETANNKLVRLIGQLKIEHYYDDGTPLYFTRDGRLGSQFKAKKVADEFADFCEWYYEENPDAEDKNVLEFINEWLSTHPLVTEDERLWAPQAAREVEAWIGTSLEVASSKHLNYFATERNLYMKGGYDTIVNWAATNLRDPGTIRLGHKVTKLDWTDDDNESCVVHVSTDDGKSSTFVADAVVCTLPLGVLKHNLVEFSPSIPKEITTGLDKISFGALGKIFVEFETVFWPKDNDQFIYYPEPNEHFDENSIFSYMTVTSNNWIMSGTKELSVQIVEPLTQRIEAMKSDKEIYAFFEPLFKLYRTEPYKKLPPVVNLETTHWTQDPFAGFGTYTADKTGDDPEGWFDAMENNKASKLQFAGEHCARAGNGCVHGAFATGETAAVNLLAHFGVPHNGGDLYSRRPSRKTTPPRH
;
A
#
# COMPACT_ATOMS: atom_id res chain seq x y z
N MET A 1 -13.07 -27.26 7.75
CA MET A 1 -14.28 -26.42 7.88
C MET A 1 -14.14 -25.34 6.84
N SER A 2 -15.03 -25.28 5.84
CA SER A 2 -14.87 -24.40 4.68
C SER A 2 -15.05 -22.93 5.07
N THR A 3 -14.19 -22.09 4.50
CA THR A 3 -14.12 -20.62 4.56
C THR A 3 -15.46 -19.94 4.30
N CYS A 4 -16.38 -20.61 3.60
CA CYS A 4 -17.74 -20.14 3.32
C CYS A 4 -18.63 -20.00 4.57
N GLN A 5 -18.45 -20.85 5.60
CA GLN A 5 -19.30 -20.77 6.82
C GLN A 5 -18.90 -19.64 7.78
N LEU A 6 -17.66 -19.15 7.72
CA LEU A 6 -17.21 -18.02 8.55
C LEU A 6 -17.65 -16.66 8.00
N ARG A 7 -17.84 -16.51 6.68
CA ARG A 7 -18.29 -15.24 6.06
C ARG A 7 -19.80 -14.99 6.25
N MET A 8 -20.65 -16.01 6.30
CA MET A 8 -22.09 -15.82 6.55
C MET A 8 -22.43 -15.44 8.01
N ALA A 9 -21.55 -15.76 8.98
CA ALA A 9 -21.80 -15.49 10.39
C ALA A 9 -21.70 -13.99 10.76
N GLN A 10 -21.11 -13.15 9.90
CA GLN A 10 -21.01 -11.70 10.13
C GLN A 10 -22.25 -10.90 9.69
N HIS A 11 -23.23 -11.52 9.03
CA HIS A 11 -24.38 -10.82 8.44
C HIS A 11 -25.75 -11.10 9.09
N PHE A 12 -25.85 -11.93 10.15
CA PHE A 12 -27.13 -12.20 10.82
C PHE A 12 -27.04 -12.16 12.34
N HIS A 13 -27.28 -10.98 12.91
CA HIS A 13 -27.81 -10.83 14.26
C HIS A 13 -29.06 -9.96 14.24
N ILE A 14 -30.19 -10.56 13.88
CA ILE A 14 -31.52 -10.11 14.31
C ILE A 14 -32.30 -11.32 14.78
N THR A 15 -32.68 -11.27 16.05
CA THR A 15 -33.45 -12.27 16.79
C THR A 15 -34.86 -12.40 16.22
N HIS A 16 -35.32 -13.64 16.08
CA HIS A 16 -36.67 -14.04 15.73
C HIS A 16 -37.73 -13.44 16.67
N LEU A 17 -38.79 -12.83 16.10
CA LEU A 17 -40.14 -12.83 16.67
C LEU A 17 -41.18 -13.02 15.55
N SER A 18 -42.25 -13.71 15.93
CA SER A 18 -43.18 -14.50 15.12
C SER A 18 -44.13 -13.70 14.22
N ALA A 19 -44.62 -14.40 13.19
CA ALA A 19 -45.48 -13.99 12.09
C ALA A 19 -46.90 -13.50 12.47
N HIS A 20 -47.43 -12.54 11.69
CA HIS A 20 -48.81 -12.55 11.19
C HIS A 20 -48.94 -11.72 9.89
N LYS A 21 -49.89 -12.14 9.03
CA LYS A 21 -50.13 -11.80 7.61
C LYS A 21 -50.93 -10.47 7.41
N PRO A 22 -51.08 -9.95 6.16
CA PRO A 22 -51.14 -8.51 5.85
C PRO A 22 -52.54 -7.96 5.51
N SER A 23 -52.67 -6.62 5.51
CA SER A 23 -53.74 -5.91 4.78
C SER A 23 -53.29 -4.54 4.23
N SER A 24 -53.35 -4.42 2.90
CA SER A 24 -53.78 -3.31 2.02
C SER A 24 -53.58 -1.81 2.35
N LYS A 25 -52.95 -1.15 1.35
CA LYS A 25 -53.29 0.13 0.67
C LYS A 25 -52.99 1.52 1.29
N GLU A 26 -52.35 2.31 0.41
CA GLU A 26 -52.50 3.76 0.10
C GLU A 26 -51.53 4.84 0.65
N SER A 27 -50.73 5.36 -0.30
CA SER A 27 -50.30 6.75 -0.61
C SER A 27 -50.10 7.81 0.47
N SER A 28 -48.90 8.43 0.50
CA SER A 28 -48.61 9.86 0.17
C SER A 28 -47.24 10.31 0.72
N SER A 29 -46.62 11.27 0.03
CA SER A 29 -45.29 11.90 0.29
C SER A 29 -45.48 13.31 0.88
N PRO A 30 -44.46 14.11 1.32
CA PRO A 30 -43.09 13.85 1.81
C PRO A 30 -42.77 14.57 3.16
N SER A 31 -41.52 14.43 3.62
CA SER A 31 -40.82 15.15 4.71
C SER A 31 -40.77 14.45 6.06
N THR A 32 -39.56 14.18 6.56
CA THR A 32 -39.04 14.64 7.87
C THR A 32 -37.63 14.06 8.06
N ILE A 33 -36.60 14.81 7.66
CA ILE A 33 -35.25 14.71 8.22
C ILE A 33 -35.23 15.65 9.42
N LEU A 34 -35.09 15.07 10.61
CA LEU A 34 -34.74 15.62 11.94
C LEU A 34 -35.68 15.02 12.98
N GLN A 35 -35.21 14.01 13.72
CA GLN A 35 -35.48 13.76 15.14
C GLN A 35 -35.12 12.32 15.49
N LEU A 36 -33.89 12.08 15.99
CA LEU A 36 -33.63 11.10 17.06
C LEU A 36 -32.17 11.19 17.52
N ALA A 37 -31.84 12.33 18.13
CA ALA A 37 -30.75 12.44 19.10
C ALA A 37 -31.37 12.91 20.42
N ASN A 38 -30.91 12.33 21.52
CA ASN A 38 -31.29 12.55 22.93
C ASN A 38 -32.26 11.53 23.53
N ARG A 39 -31.68 10.49 24.13
CA ARG A 39 -32.17 9.86 25.37
C ARG A 39 -31.03 9.07 25.97
N LEU A 40 -30.48 9.56 27.09
CA LEU A 40 -30.10 8.81 28.28
C LEU A 40 -29.35 9.79 29.20
N LEU A 41 -30.05 10.31 30.21
CA LEU A 41 -29.59 10.63 31.57
C LEU A 41 -30.74 11.37 32.32
N PRO A 42 -31.12 10.97 33.55
CA PRO A 42 -32.02 11.77 34.39
C PRO A 42 -31.28 12.67 35.38
N ALA A 43 -31.91 13.82 35.66
CA ALA A 43 -31.61 14.91 36.60
C ALA A 43 -31.42 14.43 38.06
N GLY A 44 -30.83 15.15 39.03
CA GLY A 44 -30.41 16.56 39.25
C GLY A 44 -30.07 16.69 40.76
N PRO A 45 -30.22 17.85 41.44
CA PRO A 45 -29.49 19.11 41.30
C PRO A 45 -28.81 19.55 42.63
N LYS A 46 -27.90 20.56 42.57
CA LYS A 46 -27.94 21.80 43.40
C LYS A 46 -26.69 22.68 43.21
N GLU A 47 -26.96 23.98 43.11
CA GLU A 47 -26.03 25.12 43.02
C GLU A 47 -25.15 25.30 44.26
N LEU A 48 -23.96 25.89 44.10
CA LEU A 48 -23.60 27.19 44.70
C LEU A 48 -22.14 27.57 44.38
N GLU A 49 -21.95 28.83 44.03
CA GLU A 49 -20.68 29.55 43.95
C GLU A 49 -20.05 29.73 45.35
N ASP A 50 -18.71 29.69 45.43
CA ASP A 50 -17.84 30.60 46.21
C ASP A 50 -16.41 30.07 46.07
N GLY A 51 -15.52 30.93 45.60
CA GLY A 51 -14.09 30.72 45.70
C GLY A 51 -13.57 31.32 47.00
N ARG A 52 -12.75 30.55 47.73
CA ARG A 52 -11.69 31.07 48.60
C ARG A 52 -10.78 29.94 49.12
N ASN A 53 -9.50 30.02 48.78
CA ASN A 53 -8.39 29.58 49.64
C ASN A 53 -8.24 30.64 50.78
N PRO A 54 -7.48 30.47 51.90
CA PRO A 54 -6.40 29.48 52.17
C PRO A 54 -6.28 29.01 53.66
N LYS A 55 -5.22 28.23 53.95
CA LYS A 55 -4.39 28.15 55.19
C LYS A 55 -4.43 26.85 56.03
N GLU A 56 -3.26 26.18 56.06
CA GLU A 56 -2.70 25.37 57.15
C GLU A 56 -2.54 26.20 58.47
N PRO A 57 -2.17 25.66 59.69
CA PRO A 57 -1.35 24.45 59.95
C PRO A 57 -1.63 23.64 61.25
N GLY A 58 -0.93 22.49 61.38
CA GLY A 58 -0.34 22.05 62.66
C GLY A 58 -0.92 20.80 63.32
N GLY A 59 -0.05 19.80 63.57
CA GLY A 59 -0.36 18.66 64.46
C GLY A 59 0.65 17.49 64.41
N PHE A 60 1.81 17.65 65.03
CA PHE A 60 2.75 16.60 65.48
C PHE A 60 2.10 15.87 66.69
N VAL A 61 2.20 14.55 67.00
CA VAL A 61 3.29 13.61 67.45
C VAL A 61 2.59 12.22 67.67
N PRO A 62 3.19 11.05 68.07
CA PRO A 62 4.53 10.46 67.90
C PRO A 62 4.57 9.05 67.27
N ARG A 63 5.81 8.68 66.91
CA ARG A 63 6.41 7.36 66.64
C ARG A 63 5.99 6.22 67.59
N ALA A 64 5.86 5.02 67.01
CA ALA A 64 6.23 3.75 67.63
C ALA A 64 7.16 2.95 66.68
N THR A 65 8.35 2.61 67.17
CA THR A 65 9.31 1.62 66.63
C THR A 65 8.86 0.21 67.03
N VAL A 66 8.94 -0.83 66.20
CA VAL A 66 10.03 -1.84 65.98
C VAL A 66 9.31 -2.93 65.12
N SER A 67 9.80 -3.54 64.05
CA SER A 67 10.92 -4.48 63.90
C SER A 67 11.30 -4.65 62.41
N GLN A 68 12.58 -4.90 62.15
CA GLN A 68 13.07 -5.47 60.89
C GLN A 68 12.71 -6.95 60.82
N GLU A 69 12.18 -7.41 59.69
CA GLU A 69 12.53 -8.71 59.11
C GLU A 69 12.03 -8.81 57.65
N ASN A 70 12.93 -9.29 56.78
CA ASN A 70 12.73 -9.87 55.45
C ASN A 70 12.09 -9.01 54.34
N ARG A 71 12.93 -8.21 53.66
CA ARG A 71 12.74 -7.91 52.23
C ARG A 71 13.64 -8.83 51.41
N GLU A 72 13.04 -9.86 50.83
CA GLU A 72 13.63 -10.57 49.71
C GLU A 72 13.76 -9.59 48.54
N THR A 73 15.01 -9.27 48.21
CA THR A 73 15.38 -8.62 46.96
C THR A 73 15.18 -9.61 45.83
N LEU A 74 14.11 -9.46 45.05
CA LEU A 74 14.06 -9.99 43.69
C LEU A 74 15.03 -9.18 42.83
N SER A 75 16.31 -9.55 42.91
CA SER A 75 17.30 -9.18 41.91
C SER A 75 16.83 -9.74 40.55
N PRO A 76 16.93 -8.97 39.45
CA PRO A 76 16.75 -9.53 38.13
C PRO A 76 17.79 -10.64 37.90
N PRO A 77 17.48 -11.68 37.12
CA PRO A 77 18.45 -12.72 36.80
C PRO A 77 19.67 -12.09 36.10
N PRO A 78 20.90 -12.59 36.32
CA PRO A 78 22.07 -12.13 35.59
C PRO A 78 21.99 -12.64 34.15
N GLY A 79 21.29 -11.89 33.30
CA GLY A 79 21.21 -12.13 31.86
C GLY A 79 21.77 -10.91 31.12
N GLY A 80 22.87 -11.14 30.40
CA GLY A 80 23.56 -10.31 29.40
C GLY A 80 23.18 -8.83 29.23
N LEU A 81 24.21 -7.97 29.23
CA LEU A 81 24.13 -6.62 28.64
C LEU A 81 23.44 -6.68 27.25
N PRO A 82 22.61 -5.69 26.87
CA PRO A 82 22.09 -5.60 25.50
C PRO A 82 23.27 -5.60 24.52
N ASN A 83 23.21 -6.46 23.51
CA ASN A 83 24.31 -6.81 22.62
C ASN A 83 24.65 -5.64 21.64
N GLN A 84 25.19 -4.53 22.16
CA GLN A 84 25.51 -3.29 21.42
C GLN A 84 26.60 -3.44 20.32
N ASN A 85 27.12 -4.65 20.11
CA ASN A 85 28.20 -4.92 19.17
C ASN A 85 27.75 -5.45 17.80
N LYS A 86 26.45 -5.74 17.60
CA LYS A 86 25.97 -6.24 16.31
C LYS A 86 25.69 -5.10 15.34
N LYS A 87 26.13 -5.27 14.10
CA LYS A 87 25.96 -4.32 12.99
C LYS A 87 25.20 -4.97 11.85
N VAL A 88 24.23 -4.24 11.32
CA VAL A 88 23.43 -4.64 10.16
C VAL A 88 23.52 -3.58 9.07
N ILE A 89 23.69 -4.02 7.83
CA ILE A 89 23.52 -3.15 6.65
C ILE A 89 22.14 -3.39 6.05
N VAL A 90 21.41 -2.32 5.80
CA VAL A 90 20.15 -2.37 5.05
C VAL A 90 20.38 -1.77 3.67
N ILE A 91 20.08 -2.55 2.62
CA ILE A 91 20.23 -2.14 1.23
C ILE A 91 18.89 -1.59 0.75
N GLY A 92 18.82 -0.28 0.48
CA GLY A 92 17.64 0.46 0.07
C GLY A 92 16.99 1.23 1.23
N ALA A 93 16.73 2.52 1.02
CA ALA A 93 15.97 3.39 1.93
C ALA A 93 14.50 3.57 1.48
N GLY A 94 13.92 2.53 0.87
CA GLY A 94 12.48 2.39 0.72
C GLY A 94 11.80 2.10 2.06
N ILE A 95 10.46 2.08 2.09
CA ILE A 95 9.72 1.92 3.35
C ILE A 95 10.06 0.63 4.11
N ALA A 96 10.32 -0.48 3.39
CA ALA A 96 10.74 -1.76 3.98
C ALA A 96 12.09 -1.61 4.70
N GLY A 97 13.09 -1.05 4.01
CA GLY A 97 14.42 -0.84 4.57
C GLY A 97 14.42 0.15 5.73
N LEU A 98 13.70 1.26 5.61
CA LEU A 98 13.55 2.23 6.70
C LEU A 98 12.89 1.60 7.93
N ARG A 99 11.86 0.76 7.73
CA ARG A 99 11.22 0.06 8.84
C ARG A 99 12.16 -0.94 9.50
N ALA A 100 12.84 -1.78 8.71
CA ALA A 100 13.81 -2.74 9.22
C ALA A 100 14.90 -2.05 10.06
N ALA A 101 15.50 -1.01 9.50
CA ALA A 101 16.53 -0.20 10.16
C ALA A 101 16.02 0.44 11.46
N SER A 102 14.80 1.00 11.45
CA SER A 102 14.19 1.60 12.63
C SER A 102 14.00 0.59 13.77
N VAL A 103 13.50 -0.61 13.46
CA VAL A 103 13.24 -1.68 14.46
C VAL A 103 14.54 -2.19 15.06
N LEU A 104 15.52 -2.52 14.21
CA LEU A 104 16.85 -2.99 14.64
C LEU A 104 17.53 -1.96 15.54
N ARG A 105 17.50 -0.69 15.15
CA ARG A 105 18.10 0.39 15.93
C ARG A 105 17.39 0.62 17.27
N ALA A 106 16.05 0.50 17.31
CA ALA A 106 15.29 0.58 18.57
C ALA A 106 15.69 -0.52 19.57
N HIS A 107 16.23 -1.64 19.07
CA HIS A 107 16.72 -2.77 19.86
C HIS A 107 18.23 -2.77 20.07
N GLY A 108 18.91 -1.64 19.84
CA GLY A 108 20.33 -1.46 20.15
C GLY A 108 21.30 -2.02 19.13
N ILE A 109 20.82 -2.46 17.96
CA ILE A 109 21.65 -2.91 16.85
C ILE A 109 22.18 -1.68 16.08
N GLN A 110 23.46 -1.70 15.71
CA GLN A 110 24.05 -0.66 14.86
C GLN A 110 23.58 -0.85 13.43
N VAL A 111 23.10 0.21 12.79
CA VAL A 111 22.55 0.12 11.42
C VAL A 111 23.17 1.15 10.50
N VAL A 112 23.47 0.74 9.28
CA VAL A 112 23.74 1.63 8.14
C VAL A 112 22.75 1.28 7.02
N VAL A 113 22.07 2.28 6.47
CA VAL A 113 21.19 2.15 5.31
C VAL A 113 21.91 2.71 4.09
N LEU A 114 22.05 1.92 3.04
CA LEU A 114 22.70 2.30 1.78
C LEU A 114 21.62 2.51 0.72
N GLU A 115 21.50 3.73 0.20
CA GLU A 115 20.50 4.10 -0.80
C GLU A 115 21.19 4.58 -2.07
N ALA A 116 20.80 4.00 -3.20
CA ALA A 116 21.41 4.28 -4.49
C ALA A 116 21.05 5.69 -4.98
N ARG A 117 19.84 6.19 -4.68
CA ARG A 117 19.43 7.54 -5.06
C ARG A 117 20.25 8.58 -4.30
N PRO A 118 20.81 9.59 -4.98
CA PRO A 118 21.66 10.60 -4.34
C PRO A 118 20.88 11.66 -3.55
N ASP A 119 19.59 11.82 -3.85
CA ASP A 119 18.81 13.00 -3.50
C ASP A 119 17.66 12.70 -2.53
N ARG A 120 17.26 11.44 -2.36
CA ARG A 120 16.06 11.09 -1.59
C ARG A 120 16.03 9.68 -1.02
N ILE A 121 15.27 9.54 0.06
CA ILE A 121 14.76 8.26 0.57
C ILE A 121 13.35 7.98 0.00
N GLY A 122 12.77 6.83 0.34
CA GLY A 122 11.38 6.47 0.02
C GLY A 122 11.21 5.53 -1.18
N GLY A 123 12.20 5.46 -2.07
CA GLY A 123 12.17 4.56 -3.23
C GLY A 123 10.96 4.81 -4.13
N ARG A 124 10.07 3.82 -4.26
CA ARG A 124 8.80 3.91 -5.01
C ARG A 124 7.71 4.74 -4.32
N ILE A 125 7.96 5.24 -3.11
CA ILE A 125 7.14 6.28 -2.48
C ILE A 125 7.83 7.61 -2.75
N TYR A 126 7.37 8.31 -3.80
CA TYR A 126 7.95 9.58 -4.23
C TYR A 126 6.85 10.62 -4.44
N THR A 127 6.97 11.73 -3.72
CA THR A 127 6.12 12.91 -3.87
C THR A 127 6.91 14.00 -4.59
N SER A 128 6.49 14.37 -5.80
CA SER A 128 7.00 15.53 -6.53
C SER A 128 6.46 16.81 -5.87
N ARG A 129 7.36 17.74 -5.55
CA ARG A 129 7.07 19.03 -4.89
C ARG A 129 7.63 20.19 -5.72
N LYS A 130 7.29 20.22 -7.01
CA LYS A 130 7.74 21.29 -7.93
C LYS A 130 7.23 22.66 -7.47
N ALA A 131 8.11 23.65 -7.51
CA ALA A 131 7.77 25.02 -7.10
C ALA A 131 6.59 25.55 -7.93
N GLY A 132 5.62 26.18 -7.26
CA GLY A 132 4.42 26.73 -7.90
C GLY A 132 3.28 25.74 -8.11
N HIS A 133 3.45 24.46 -7.79
CA HIS A 133 2.42 23.43 -7.94
C HIS A 133 2.16 22.68 -6.63
N GLY A 134 0.97 22.06 -6.52
CA GLY A 134 0.65 21.17 -5.41
C GLY A 134 1.50 19.89 -5.43
N PRO A 135 1.64 19.19 -4.28
CA PRO A 135 2.36 17.94 -4.23
C PRO A 135 1.65 16.86 -5.06
N ARG A 136 2.44 16.08 -5.82
CA ARG A 136 1.96 14.93 -6.61
C ARG A 136 2.67 13.67 -6.17
N ASP A 137 1.91 12.67 -5.75
CA ASP A 137 2.45 11.34 -5.48
C ASP A 137 2.69 10.57 -6.79
N ILE A 138 3.89 10.72 -7.33
CA ILE A 138 4.42 10.03 -8.51
C ILE A 138 4.42 8.51 -8.28
N GLY A 139 4.68 8.10 -7.04
CA GLY A 139 4.62 6.72 -6.59
C GLY A 139 3.28 6.37 -5.93
N ALA A 140 3.35 5.70 -4.79
CA ALA A 140 2.18 5.39 -3.96
C ALA A 140 1.44 6.66 -3.48
N ALA A 141 0.11 6.66 -3.59
CA ALA A 141 -0.75 7.78 -3.15
C ALA A 141 -1.94 7.34 -2.27
N TRP A 142 -2.28 6.03 -2.28
CA TRP A 142 -3.41 5.47 -1.54
C TRP A 142 -2.96 4.56 -0.39
N MET A 143 -3.72 4.59 0.71
CA MET A 143 -3.70 3.51 1.70
C MET A 143 -4.91 2.63 1.49
N HIS A 144 -4.64 1.38 1.11
CA HIS A 144 -5.67 0.37 0.93
C HIS A 144 -6.00 -0.34 2.25
N GLU A 145 -7.19 -0.93 2.31
CA GLU A 145 -7.65 -1.82 3.40
C GLU A 145 -7.58 -1.20 4.80
N THR A 146 -8.42 -0.19 5.05
CA THR A 146 -8.33 0.59 6.29
C THR A 146 -8.44 -0.21 7.60
N ALA A 147 -9.01 -1.41 7.62
CA ALA A 147 -9.11 -2.20 8.84
C ALA A 147 -7.81 -2.96 9.15
N ASN A 148 -7.16 -3.52 8.12
CA ASN A 148 -5.97 -4.36 8.26
C ASN A 148 -4.66 -3.56 8.14
N ASN A 149 -4.70 -2.40 7.48
CA ASN A 149 -3.53 -1.58 7.26
C ASN A 149 -3.11 -0.81 8.52
N LYS A 150 -2.05 -1.30 9.18
CA LYS A 150 -1.48 -0.69 10.40
C LYS A 150 -1.05 0.77 10.22
N LEU A 151 -0.72 1.20 9.00
CA LEU A 151 -0.28 2.58 8.73
C LEU A 151 -1.44 3.58 8.79
N VAL A 152 -2.69 3.14 8.60
CA VAL A 152 -3.88 4.01 8.71
C VAL A 152 -4.01 4.59 10.12
N ARG A 153 -3.53 3.88 11.14
CA ARG A 153 -3.50 4.39 12.52
C ARG A 153 -2.58 5.60 12.71
N LEU A 154 -1.63 5.82 11.79
CA LEU A 154 -0.76 6.99 11.80
C LEU A 154 -1.47 8.26 11.35
N ILE A 155 -2.57 8.16 10.60
CA ILE A 155 -3.30 9.33 10.09
C ILE A 155 -3.70 10.27 11.23
N GLY A 156 -4.31 9.75 12.29
CA GLY A 156 -4.69 10.55 13.45
C GLY A 156 -3.49 11.09 14.25
N GLN A 157 -2.40 10.31 14.32
CA GLN A 157 -1.20 10.69 15.08
C GLN A 157 -0.39 11.79 14.38
N LEU A 158 -0.24 11.67 13.06
CA LEU A 158 0.50 12.58 12.20
C LEU A 158 -0.38 13.71 11.65
N LYS A 159 -1.69 13.69 11.96
CA LYS A 159 -2.70 14.65 11.50
C LYS A 159 -2.71 14.78 9.98
N ILE A 160 -2.67 13.64 9.31
CA ILE A 160 -2.65 13.58 7.85
C ILE A 160 -4.07 13.82 7.33
N GLU A 161 -4.19 14.83 6.47
CA GLU A 161 -5.42 15.04 5.71
C GLU A 161 -5.58 13.93 4.66
N HIS A 162 -6.80 13.43 4.52
CA HIS A 162 -7.10 12.33 3.63
C HIS A 162 -8.48 12.50 2.99
N TYR A 163 -8.74 11.71 1.97
CA TYR A 163 -10.03 11.60 1.31
C TYR A 163 -10.37 10.12 1.14
N TYR A 164 -11.60 9.72 1.46
CA TYR A 164 -12.07 8.37 1.14
C TYR A 164 -12.56 8.36 -0.30
N ASP A 165 -12.03 7.46 -1.11
CA ASP A 165 -12.35 7.34 -2.54
C ASP A 165 -13.49 6.35 -2.80
N ASP A 166 -14.44 6.27 -1.86
CA ASP A 166 -15.61 5.41 -1.94
C ASP A 166 -16.81 6.07 -2.63
N GLY A 167 -16.59 7.23 -3.27
CA GLY A 167 -17.57 7.88 -4.12
C GLY A 167 -17.83 7.11 -5.42
N THR A 168 -19.01 7.31 -5.99
CA THR A 168 -19.41 6.60 -7.20
C THR A 168 -18.60 7.07 -8.42
N PRO A 169 -17.90 6.17 -9.13
CA PRO A 169 -17.21 6.51 -10.37
C PRO A 169 -18.21 6.77 -11.50
N LEU A 170 -17.77 7.49 -12.54
CA LEU A 170 -18.48 7.56 -13.81
C LEU A 170 -17.79 6.71 -14.85
N TYR A 171 -18.56 5.90 -15.56
CA TYR A 171 -18.05 5.06 -16.64
C TYR A 171 -18.29 5.74 -17.99
N PHE A 172 -17.33 5.58 -18.90
CA PHE A 172 -17.33 6.15 -20.23
C PHE A 172 -16.94 5.10 -21.27
N THR A 173 -17.54 5.21 -22.45
CA THR A 173 -17.09 4.55 -23.68
C THR A 173 -16.76 5.62 -24.72
N ARG A 174 -16.44 5.22 -25.95
CA ARG A 174 -16.18 6.21 -27.02
C ARG A 174 -17.41 7.09 -27.31
N ASP A 175 -18.60 6.56 -27.08
CA ASP A 175 -19.88 7.26 -27.27
C ASP A 175 -20.25 8.21 -26.12
N GLY A 176 -19.48 8.20 -25.03
CA GLY A 176 -19.64 9.10 -23.89
C GLY A 176 -20.02 8.38 -22.60
N ARG A 177 -20.71 9.09 -21.72
CA ARG A 177 -21.00 8.62 -20.36
C ARG A 177 -22.05 7.50 -20.38
N LEU A 178 -21.73 6.40 -19.72
CA LEU A 178 -22.65 5.30 -19.48
C LEU A 178 -23.69 5.66 -18.41
N GLY A 179 -24.93 5.22 -18.63
CA GLY A 179 -26.04 5.41 -17.70
C GLY A 179 -26.07 4.36 -16.58
N SER A 180 -26.96 4.55 -15.61
CA SER A 180 -27.13 3.64 -14.46
C SER A 180 -27.60 2.22 -14.80
N GLN A 181 -27.97 1.97 -16.06
CA GLN A 181 -28.35 0.65 -16.55
C GLN A 181 -27.13 -0.21 -16.93
N PHE A 182 -25.93 0.38 -17.00
CA PHE A 182 -24.70 -0.36 -17.27
C PHE A 182 -24.33 -1.22 -16.06
N LYS A 183 -24.37 -2.54 -16.24
CA LYS A 183 -24.19 -3.54 -15.17
C LYS A 183 -22.96 -4.44 -15.36
N ALA A 184 -22.22 -4.29 -16.46
CA ALA A 184 -21.11 -5.17 -16.80
C ALA A 184 -20.02 -5.23 -15.72
N LYS A 185 -19.82 -4.14 -14.97
CA LYS A 185 -18.89 -4.14 -13.83
C LYS A 185 -19.27 -5.15 -12.75
N LYS A 186 -20.56 -5.37 -12.50
CA LYS A 186 -20.99 -6.39 -11.52
C LYS A 186 -20.76 -7.81 -12.01
N VAL A 187 -20.86 -8.04 -13.30
CA VAL A 187 -20.53 -9.32 -13.92
C VAL A 187 -19.01 -9.56 -13.88
N ALA A 188 -18.20 -8.52 -14.06
CA ALA A 188 -16.75 -8.59 -13.86
C ALA A 188 -16.36 -8.88 -12.39
N ASP A 189 -17.05 -8.27 -11.42
CA ASP A 189 -16.87 -8.57 -9.99
C ASP A 189 -17.20 -10.04 -9.70
N GLU A 190 -18.33 -10.54 -10.22
CA GLU A 190 -18.74 -11.94 -10.08
C GLU A 190 -17.72 -12.90 -10.71
N PHE A 191 -17.12 -12.53 -11.84
CA PHE A 191 -16.06 -13.33 -12.45
C PHE A 191 -14.82 -13.44 -11.56
N ALA A 192 -14.42 -12.36 -10.88
CA ALA A 192 -13.29 -12.41 -9.95
C ALA A 192 -13.57 -13.36 -8.76
N ASP A 193 -14.78 -13.31 -8.20
CA ASP A 193 -15.23 -14.28 -7.17
C ASP A 193 -15.24 -15.72 -7.71
N PHE A 194 -15.65 -15.90 -8.97
CA PHE A 194 -15.63 -17.20 -9.64
C PHE A 194 -14.21 -17.73 -9.82
N CYS A 195 -13.22 -16.89 -10.13
CA CYS A 195 -11.82 -17.31 -10.21
C CYS A 195 -11.34 -17.88 -8.87
N GLU A 196 -11.56 -17.16 -7.75
CA GLU A 196 -11.21 -17.63 -6.41
C GLU A 196 -11.84 -19.00 -6.14
N TRP A 197 -13.16 -19.09 -6.30
CA TRP A 197 -13.90 -20.35 -6.09
C TRP A 197 -13.43 -21.49 -7.00
N TYR A 198 -13.22 -21.23 -8.29
CA TYR A 198 -12.86 -22.25 -9.27
C TYR A 198 -11.53 -22.90 -8.93
N TYR A 199 -10.52 -22.12 -8.57
CA TYR A 199 -9.19 -22.63 -8.22
C TYR A 199 -9.13 -23.22 -6.80
N GLU A 200 -9.99 -22.77 -5.87
CA GLU A 200 -10.15 -23.44 -4.57
C GLU A 200 -10.73 -24.86 -4.74
N GLU A 201 -11.75 -25.03 -5.58
CA GLU A 201 -12.38 -26.34 -5.82
C GLU A 201 -11.56 -27.23 -6.79
N ASN A 202 -10.70 -26.62 -7.61
CA ASN A 202 -9.88 -27.32 -8.59
C ASN A 202 -8.40 -26.89 -8.45
N PRO A 203 -7.70 -27.27 -7.36
CA PRO A 203 -6.34 -26.79 -7.07
C PRO A 203 -5.33 -27.17 -8.17
N ASP A 204 -5.55 -28.30 -8.83
CA ASP A 204 -4.72 -28.82 -9.92
C ASP A 204 -5.10 -28.27 -11.31
N ALA A 205 -6.11 -27.40 -11.39
CA ALA A 205 -6.48 -26.78 -12.66
C ALA A 205 -5.34 -25.91 -13.21
N GLU A 206 -5.20 -25.95 -14.54
CA GLU A 206 -4.25 -25.12 -15.26
C GLU A 206 -4.62 -23.63 -15.12
N ASP A 207 -3.60 -22.80 -14.94
CA ASP A 207 -3.78 -21.36 -14.89
C ASP A 207 -4.06 -20.82 -16.30
N LYS A 208 -5.06 -19.94 -16.40
CA LYS A 208 -5.44 -19.26 -17.65
C LYS A 208 -5.22 -17.77 -17.51
N ASN A 209 -5.02 -17.08 -18.62
CA ASN A 209 -5.06 -15.63 -18.58
C ASN A 209 -6.48 -15.13 -18.30
N VAL A 210 -6.60 -14.01 -17.59
CA VAL A 210 -7.89 -13.46 -17.14
C VAL A 210 -8.84 -13.20 -18.31
N LEU A 211 -8.34 -12.66 -19.44
CA LEU A 211 -9.18 -12.33 -20.59
C LEU A 211 -9.78 -13.58 -21.26
N GLU A 212 -8.98 -14.62 -21.45
CA GLU A 212 -9.46 -15.90 -21.99
C GLU A 212 -10.50 -16.52 -21.06
N PHE A 213 -10.21 -16.56 -19.76
CA PHE A 213 -11.07 -17.26 -18.82
C PHE A 213 -12.42 -16.56 -18.60
N ILE A 214 -12.46 -15.23 -18.59
CA ILE A 214 -13.74 -14.51 -18.53
C ILE A 214 -14.59 -14.75 -19.77
N ASN A 215 -13.99 -14.81 -20.96
CA ASN A 215 -14.72 -15.10 -22.19
C ASN A 215 -15.28 -16.53 -22.19
N GLU A 216 -14.52 -17.52 -21.72
CA GLU A 216 -14.99 -18.90 -21.56
C GLU A 216 -16.15 -18.99 -20.55
N TRP A 217 -15.98 -18.37 -19.37
CA TRP A 217 -17.01 -18.33 -18.34
C TRP A 217 -18.30 -17.68 -18.87
N LEU A 218 -18.19 -16.51 -19.51
CA LEU A 218 -19.31 -15.81 -20.14
C LEU A 218 -19.93 -16.59 -21.30
N SER A 219 -19.24 -17.53 -21.96
CA SER A 219 -19.85 -18.33 -23.04
C SER A 219 -20.87 -19.35 -22.51
N THR A 220 -20.72 -19.77 -21.25
CA THR A 220 -21.56 -20.80 -20.62
C THR A 220 -22.47 -20.24 -19.53
N HIS A 221 -22.22 -19.01 -19.06
CA HIS A 221 -22.95 -18.43 -17.94
C HIS A 221 -24.41 -18.09 -18.32
N PRO A 222 -25.43 -18.66 -17.65
CA PRO A 222 -26.82 -18.60 -18.12
C PRO A 222 -27.57 -17.31 -17.76
N LEU A 223 -27.05 -16.49 -16.83
CA LEU A 223 -27.78 -15.37 -16.23
C LEU A 223 -27.31 -13.98 -16.66
N VAL A 224 -26.50 -13.90 -17.73
CA VAL A 224 -26.01 -12.64 -18.30
C VAL A 224 -26.63 -12.34 -19.66
N THR A 225 -26.97 -11.07 -19.87
CA THR A 225 -27.47 -10.54 -21.13
C THR A 225 -26.39 -10.49 -22.22
N GLU A 226 -26.78 -10.31 -23.49
CA GLU A 226 -25.81 -10.15 -24.60
C GLU A 226 -24.92 -8.91 -24.40
N ASP A 227 -25.50 -7.79 -23.94
CA ASP A 227 -24.75 -6.58 -23.62
C ASP A 227 -23.74 -6.83 -22.50
N GLU A 228 -24.14 -7.53 -21.44
CA GLU A 228 -23.23 -7.89 -20.34
C GLU A 228 -22.10 -8.82 -20.81
N ARG A 229 -22.39 -9.80 -21.67
CA ARG A 229 -21.33 -10.66 -22.26
C ARG A 229 -20.34 -9.85 -23.08
N LEU A 230 -20.80 -8.84 -23.79
CA LEU A 230 -19.97 -7.98 -24.63
C LEU A 230 -19.08 -7.04 -23.79
N TRP A 231 -19.62 -6.47 -22.71
CA TRP A 231 -18.96 -5.41 -21.93
C TRP A 231 -18.24 -5.91 -20.68
N ALA A 232 -18.59 -7.05 -20.11
CA ALA A 232 -17.95 -7.57 -18.89
C ALA A 232 -16.44 -7.79 -19.04
N PRO A 233 -15.91 -8.29 -20.18
CA PRO A 233 -14.46 -8.34 -20.39
C PRO A 233 -13.77 -6.97 -20.34
N GLN A 234 -14.44 -5.91 -20.83
CA GLN A 234 -13.88 -4.55 -20.78
C GLN A 234 -13.98 -3.96 -19.38
N ALA A 235 -15.07 -4.25 -18.65
CA ALA A 235 -15.21 -3.83 -17.26
C ALA A 235 -14.20 -4.56 -16.35
N ALA A 236 -13.88 -5.83 -16.63
CA ALA A 236 -12.86 -6.58 -15.92
C ALA A 236 -11.48 -5.96 -16.06
N ARG A 237 -11.18 -5.25 -17.16
CA ARG A 237 -9.88 -4.56 -17.34
C ARG A 237 -9.61 -3.52 -16.26
N GLU A 238 -10.60 -3.05 -15.52
CA GLU A 238 -10.37 -2.17 -14.36
C GLU A 238 -9.39 -2.77 -13.35
N VAL A 239 -9.34 -4.10 -13.23
CA VAL A 239 -8.35 -4.80 -12.39
C VAL A 239 -6.91 -4.58 -12.85
N GLU A 240 -6.67 -4.29 -14.14
CA GLU A 240 -5.33 -4.00 -14.68
C GLU A 240 -4.69 -2.81 -13.93
N ALA A 241 -5.49 -1.82 -13.52
CA ALA A 241 -5.01 -0.68 -12.74
C ALA A 241 -4.61 -1.06 -11.30
N TRP A 242 -5.09 -2.19 -10.79
CA TRP A 242 -4.70 -2.73 -9.49
C TRP A 242 -3.45 -3.61 -9.61
N ILE A 243 -3.44 -4.55 -10.56
CA ILE A 243 -2.37 -5.55 -10.69
C ILE A 243 -1.18 -5.07 -11.53
N GLY A 244 -1.31 -3.95 -12.24
CA GLY A 244 -0.21 -3.35 -13.01
C GLY A 244 0.20 -4.17 -14.25
N THR A 245 -0.66 -5.06 -14.74
CA THR A 245 -0.45 -5.88 -15.95
C THR A 245 -1.77 -6.04 -16.71
N SER A 246 -1.69 -6.34 -18.01
CA SER A 246 -2.88 -6.50 -18.86
C SER A 246 -3.56 -7.86 -18.69
N LEU A 247 -4.86 -7.95 -18.99
CA LEU A 247 -5.63 -9.18 -18.84
C LEU A 247 -5.20 -10.33 -19.76
N GLU A 248 -4.51 -10.02 -20.86
CA GLU A 248 -3.99 -11.01 -21.81
C GLU A 248 -2.88 -11.89 -21.21
N VAL A 249 -2.24 -11.41 -20.14
CA VAL A 249 -1.12 -12.13 -19.50
C VAL A 249 -1.29 -12.29 -17.99
N ALA A 250 -2.23 -11.57 -17.37
CA ALA A 250 -2.52 -11.70 -15.95
C ALA A 250 -3.00 -13.12 -15.61
N SER A 251 -2.49 -13.68 -14.51
CA SER A 251 -2.98 -14.97 -13.97
C SER A 251 -4.41 -14.82 -13.47
N SER A 252 -5.30 -15.73 -13.87
CA SER A 252 -6.63 -15.84 -13.26
C SER A 252 -6.59 -16.65 -11.96
N LYS A 253 -5.60 -17.52 -11.78
CA LYS A 253 -5.36 -18.29 -10.55
C LYS A 253 -4.90 -17.43 -9.38
N HIS A 254 -4.11 -16.41 -9.67
CA HIS A 254 -3.56 -15.49 -8.67
C HIS A 254 -4.19 -14.09 -8.78
N LEU A 255 -5.41 -14.00 -9.32
CA LEU A 255 -6.14 -12.76 -9.44
C LEU A 255 -6.61 -12.27 -8.07
N ASN A 256 -5.74 -11.55 -7.37
CA ASN A 256 -6.05 -11.01 -6.05
C ASN A 256 -6.72 -9.64 -6.19
N TYR A 257 -8.05 -9.63 -6.30
CA TYR A 257 -8.87 -8.44 -6.48
C TYR A 257 -9.91 -8.32 -5.36
N PHE A 258 -9.52 -7.78 -4.20
CA PHE A 258 -10.49 -7.60 -3.11
C PHE A 258 -10.33 -6.28 -2.37
N ALA A 259 -10.79 -5.19 -2.99
CA ALA A 259 -11.09 -3.93 -2.30
C ALA A 259 -12.48 -3.98 -1.64
N THR A 260 -12.73 -4.95 -0.76
CA THR A 260 -13.98 -4.96 0.03
C THR A 260 -13.93 -3.94 1.17
N GLU A 261 -12.73 -3.50 1.53
CA GLU A 261 -12.49 -2.47 2.53
C GLU A 261 -12.32 -1.08 1.90
N ARG A 262 -12.59 -0.04 2.70
CA ARG A 262 -12.40 1.36 2.26
C ARG A 262 -10.92 1.62 1.98
N ASN A 263 -10.65 2.43 0.96
CA ASN A 263 -9.33 3.00 0.69
C ASN A 263 -9.35 4.50 0.99
N LEU A 264 -8.16 5.08 1.14
CA LEU A 264 -8.01 6.51 1.33
C LEU A 264 -6.87 7.06 0.48
N TYR A 265 -7.13 8.20 -0.13
CA TYR A 265 -6.14 9.04 -0.77
C TYR A 265 -5.49 9.96 0.26
N MET A 266 -4.15 10.00 0.24
CA MET A 266 -3.34 10.80 1.15
C MET A 266 -3.16 12.21 0.59
N LYS A 267 -3.71 13.23 1.26
CA LYS A 267 -3.47 14.61 0.86
C LYS A 267 -2.10 15.07 1.35
N GLY A 268 -1.40 15.87 0.53
CA GLY A 268 -0.15 16.51 0.93
C GLY A 268 1.13 15.70 0.70
N GLY A 269 1.02 14.43 0.27
CA GLY A 269 2.14 13.57 -0.11
C GLY A 269 2.39 12.40 0.83
N TYR A 270 2.60 11.22 0.24
CA TYR A 270 2.91 9.98 0.95
C TYR A 270 4.32 9.96 1.56
N ASP A 271 5.23 10.81 1.08
CA ASP A 271 6.55 11.06 1.67
C ASP A 271 6.50 11.41 3.18
N THR A 272 5.36 11.88 3.70
CA THR A 272 5.12 12.06 5.13
C THR A 272 5.35 10.76 5.92
N ILE A 273 4.90 9.61 5.40
CA ILE A 273 5.09 8.30 6.04
C ILE A 273 6.55 7.86 5.98
N VAL A 274 7.23 8.13 4.85
CA VAL A 274 8.65 7.87 4.67
C VAL A 274 9.49 8.65 5.70
N ASN A 275 9.20 9.95 5.82
CA ASN A 275 9.89 10.84 6.75
C ASN A 275 9.65 10.45 8.21
N TRP A 276 8.44 9.95 8.53
CA TRP A 276 8.13 9.38 9.84
C TRP A 276 8.95 8.12 10.10
N ALA A 277 8.98 7.16 9.17
CA ALA A 277 9.73 5.92 9.31
C ALA A 277 11.24 6.14 9.48
N ALA A 278 11.79 7.23 8.92
CA ALA A 278 13.18 7.63 9.07
C ALA A 278 13.48 8.44 10.35
N THR A 279 12.50 8.75 11.21
CA THR A 279 12.66 9.70 12.34
C THR A 279 13.78 9.31 13.30
N ASN A 280 13.92 8.01 13.61
CA ASN A 280 14.97 7.50 14.48
C ASN A 280 16.26 7.14 13.73
N LEU A 281 16.40 7.46 12.44
CA LEU A 281 17.58 7.16 11.61
C LEU A 281 18.33 8.42 11.17
N ARG A 282 18.02 9.58 11.77
CA ARG A 282 18.52 10.89 11.31
C ARG A 282 19.95 11.24 11.76
N ASP A 283 20.62 10.35 12.48
CA ASP A 283 22.01 10.63 12.84
C ASP A 283 22.87 10.71 11.58
N PRO A 284 23.84 11.64 11.55
CA PRO A 284 24.76 11.76 10.42
C PRO A 284 25.40 10.42 10.08
N GLY A 285 25.16 9.98 8.84
CA GLY A 285 25.79 8.78 8.31
C GLY A 285 25.11 7.45 8.64
N THR A 286 23.95 7.45 9.31
CA THR A 286 23.10 6.25 9.38
C THR A 286 22.49 5.92 8.02
N ILE A 287 21.95 6.92 7.31
CA ILE A 287 21.49 6.77 5.92
C ILE A 287 22.54 7.37 5.00
N ARG A 288 23.01 6.60 4.01
CA ARG A 288 24.01 6.98 3.02
C ARG A 288 23.37 7.01 1.63
N LEU A 289 22.98 8.21 1.19
CA LEU A 289 22.45 8.45 -0.16
C LEU A 289 23.57 8.40 -1.20
N GLY A 290 23.22 8.09 -2.45
CA GLY A 290 24.16 7.99 -3.57
C GLY A 290 25.15 6.83 -3.46
N HIS A 291 24.90 5.86 -2.57
CA HIS A 291 25.74 4.68 -2.37
C HIS A 291 25.07 3.49 -3.04
N LYS A 292 25.32 3.32 -4.35
CA LYS A 292 24.77 2.23 -5.14
C LYS A 292 25.50 0.93 -4.79
N VAL A 293 24.81 -0.02 -4.17
CA VAL A 293 25.34 -1.37 -3.97
C VAL A 293 25.54 -2.04 -5.33
N THR A 294 26.71 -2.64 -5.54
CA THR A 294 27.07 -3.36 -6.78
C THR A 294 27.30 -4.84 -6.55
N LYS A 295 27.79 -5.21 -5.35
CA LYS A 295 28.04 -6.59 -4.97
C LYS A 295 27.81 -6.80 -3.47
N LEU A 296 27.32 -7.98 -3.11
CA LEU A 296 27.20 -8.46 -1.73
C LEU A 296 27.97 -9.78 -1.59
N ASP A 297 29.05 -9.76 -0.82
CA ASP A 297 29.66 -10.98 -0.29
C ASP A 297 28.97 -11.31 1.04
N TRP A 298 28.26 -12.43 1.13
CA TRP A 298 27.49 -12.83 2.31
C TRP A 298 27.81 -14.26 2.75
N THR A 299 27.44 -14.58 3.98
CA THR A 299 27.73 -15.88 4.61
C THR A 299 26.74 -16.09 5.74
N ASP A 300 26.34 -17.34 5.97
CA ASP A 300 25.57 -17.75 7.14
C ASP A 300 26.46 -18.29 8.27
N ASP A 301 27.79 -18.29 8.11
CA ASP A 301 28.69 -18.62 9.22
C ASP A 301 28.71 -17.49 10.24
N ASP A 302 28.30 -17.78 11.49
CA ASP A 302 28.28 -16.86 12.61
C ASP A 302 29.61 -16.15 12.89
N ASN A 303 30.74 -16.76 12.49
CA ASN A 303 32.09 -16.23 12.69
C ASN A 303 32.57 -15.30 11.57
N GLU A 304 31.85 -15.24 10.45
CA GLU A 304 32.19 -14.42 9.31
C GLU A 304 31.24 -13.22 9.17
N SER A 305 31.74 -12.16 8.52
CA SER A 305 30.98 -10.92 8.28
C SER A 305 30.62 -10.80 6.80
N CYS A 306 29.45 -10.24 6.54
CA CYS A 306 29.04 -9.85 5.19
C CYS A 306 29.77 -8.57 4.77
N VAL A 307 30.13 -8.46 3.49
CA VAL A 307 30.78 -7.30 2.87
C VAL A 307 29.91 -6.78 1.73
N VAL A 308 29.47 -5.53 1.85
CA VAL A 308 28.68 -4.82 0.84
C VAL A 308 29.57 -3.86 0.08
N HIS A 309 29.69 -4.07 -1.23
CA HIS A 309 30.43 -3.20 -2.14
C HIS A 309 29.51 -2.13 -2.70
N VAL A 310 29.94 -0.88 -2.63
CA VAL A 310 29.20 0.24 -3.19
C VAL A 310 30.04 1.02 -4.18
N SER A 311 29.36 1.64 -5.13
CA SER A 311 29.89 2.66 -6.01
C SER A 311 29.07 3.95 -5.86
N THR A 312 29.74 5.09 -5.92
CA THR A 312 29.13 6.43 -5.92
C THR A 312 29.25 7.05 -7.31
N ASP A 313 28.42 8.06 -7.61
CA ASP A 313 28.38 8.69 -8.94
C ASP A 313 29.70 9.34 -9.38
N ASP A 314 30.57 9.69 -8.42
CA ASP A 314 31.93 10.17 -8.68
C ASP A 314 32.94 9.04 -9.04
N GLY A 315 32.43 7.81 -9.21
CA GLY A 315 33.20 6.63 -9.58
C GLY A 315 34.00 6.01 -8.43
N LYS A 316 33.87 6.52 -7.20
CA LYS A 316 34.54 5.90 -6.05
C LYS A 316 33.85 4.60 -5.68
N SER A 317 34.66 3.63 -5.28
CA SER A 317 34.20 2.36 -4.73
C SER A 317 34.61 2.26 -3.26
N SER A 318 33.72 1.73 -2.43
CA SER A 318 34.00 1.48 -1.01
C SER A 318 33.25 0.24 -0.53
N THR A 319 33.61 -0.25 0.66
CA THR A 319 32.99 -1.43 1.26
C THR A 319 32.45 -1.14 2.64
N PHE A 320 31.37 -1.84 2.99
CA PHE A 320 30.76 -1.81 4.31
C PHE A 320 30.70 -3.24 4.85
N VAL A 321 31.20 -3.44 6.07
CA VAL A 321 31.20 -4.76 6.74
C VAL A 321 30.13 -4.78 7.83
N ALA A 322 29.41 -5.89 7.97
CA ALA A 322 28.36 -6.10 8.98
C ALA A 322 28.18 -7.59 9.33
N ASP A 323 27.55 -7.85 10.48
CA ASP A 323 27.20 -9.21 10.92
C ASP A 323 26.06 -9.83 10.10
N ALA A 324 25.17 -9.00 9.57
CA ALA A 324 24.02 -9.41 8.75
C ALA A 324 23.59 -8.30 7.78
N VAL A 325 22.76 -8.67 6.80
CA VAL A 325 22.26 -7.77 5.75
C VAL A 325 20.75 -7.94 5.58
N VAL A 326 20.03 -6.83 5.46
CA VAL A 326 18.64 -6.80 4.98
C VAL A 326 18.63 -6.23 3.57
N CYS A 327 18.34 -7.07 2.59
CA CYS A 327 18.20 -6.72 1.19
C CYS A 327 16.76 -6.24 0.90
N THR A 328 16.61 -4.97 0.50
CA THR A 328 15.31 -4.41 0.10
C THR A 328 15.27 -3.89 -1.33
N LEU A 329 16.13 -4.46 -2.17
CA LEU A 329 16.16 -4.19 -3.60
C LEU A 329 14.79 -4.53 -4.22
N PRO A 330 14.24 -3.68 -5.11
CA PRO A 330 13.02 -4.02 -5.84
C PRO A 330 13.16 -5.32 -6.65
N LEU A 331 12.04 -6.00 -6.87
CA LEU A 331 12.00 -7.26 -7.62
C LEU A 331 12.71 -7.18 -8.97
N GLY A 332 12.44 -6.13 -9.75
CA GLY A 332 13.11 -5.93 -11.04
C GLY A 332 14.64 -5.80 -10.93
N VAL A 333 15.17 -5.19 -9.85
CA VAL A 333 16.63 -5.10 -9.64
C VAL A 333 17.24 -6.48 -9.44
N LEU A 334 16.55 -7.37 -8.72
CA LEU A 334 16.95 -8.77 -8.54
C LEU A 334 16.84 -9.55 -9.86
N LYS A 335 15.72 -9.46 -10.57
CA LYS A 335 15.50 -10.18 -11.85
C LYS A 335 16.48 -9.76 -12.95
N HIS A 336 16.91 -8.51 -12.97
CA HIS A 336 17.92 -8.00 -13.90
C HIS A 336 19.36 -8.24 -13.45
N ASN A 337 19.59 -8.89 -12.31
CA ASN A 337 20.92 -9.15 -11.75
C ASN A 337 21.80 -7.90 -11.65
N LEU A 338 21.21 -6.76 -11.26
CA LEU A 338 21.94 -5.48 -11.19
C LEU A 338 22.89 -5.38 -9.99
N VAL A 339 22.78 -6.34 -9.06
CA VAL A 339 23.66 -6.51 -7.90
C VAL A 339 24.13 -7.95 -7.89
N GLU A 340 25.45 -8.15 -7.79
CA GLU A 340 26.06 -9.48 -7.70
C GLU A 340 25.96 -10.02 -6.26
N PHE A 341 25.62 -11.30 -6.10
CA PHE A 341 25.62 -11.99 -4.81
C PHE A 341 26.70 -13.08 -4.81
N SER A 342 27.55 -13.10 -3.79
CA SER A 342 28.61 -14.09 -3.60
C SER A 342 28.57 -14.66 -2.17
N PRO A 343 28.30 -15.96 -1.96
CA PRO A 343 27.86 -16.93 -2.97
C PRO A 343 26.53 -16.52 -3.60
N SER A 344 26.11 -17.22 -4.66
CA SER A 344 24.80 -16.96 -5.27
C SER A 344 23.68 -17.13 -4.23
N ILE A 345 22.59 -16.38 -4.41
CA ILE A 345 21.36 -16.53 -3.61
C ILE A 345 20.93 -18.02 -3.63
N PRO A 346 20.39 -18.56 -2.53
CA PRO A 346 19.91 -19.95 -2.48
C PRO A 346 19.00 -20.32 -3.66
N LYS A 347 19.16 -21.54 -4.17
CA LYS A 347 18.48 -22.01 -5.39
C LYS A 347 16.95 -21.95 -5.28
N GLU A 348 16.40 -22.21 -4.09
CA GLU A 348 14.96 -22.10 -3.83
C GLU A 348 14.45 -20.67 -4.06
N ILE A 349 15.18 -19.67 -3.57
CA ILE A 349 14.85 -18.26 -3.75
C ILE A 349 14.99 -17.86 -5.22
N THR A 350 16.06 -18.27 -5.91
CA THR A 350 16.21 -17.93 -7.35
C THR A 350 15.12 -18.60 -8.20
N THR A 351 14.71 -19.82 -7.85
CA THR A 351 13.61 -20.52 -8.54
C THR A 351 12.28 -19.80 -8.33
N GLY A 352 11.99 -19.39 -7.09
CA GLY A 352 10.81 -18.57 -6.80
C GLY A 352 10.85 -17.20 -7.49
N LEU A 353 12.03 -16.58 -7.58
CA LEU A 353 12.21 -15.30 -8.25
C LEU A 353 11.84 -15.38 -9.73
N ASP A 354 12.16 -16.49 -10.39
CA ASP A 354 11.80 -16.76 -11.79
C ASP A 354 10.30 -17.01 -11.99
N LYS A 355 9.58 -17.29 -10.90
CA LYS A 355 8.15 -17.64 -10.86
C LYS A 355 7.24 -16.51 -10.37
N ILE A 356 7.76 -15.29 -10.30
CA ILE A 356 6.97 -14.09 -10.06
C ILE A 356 7.31 -13.02 -11.11
N SER A 357 6.29 -12.28 -11.52
CA SER A 357 6.40 -11.23 -12.53
C SER A 357 6.41 -9.82 -11.92
N PHE A 358 6.72 -8.84 -12.75
CA PHE A 358 6.82 -7.44 -12.37
C PHE A 358 6.01 -6.61 -13.36
N GLY A 359 5.07 -5.82 -12.85
CA GLY A 359 4.15 -5.00 -13.64
C GLY A 359 4.55 -3.52 -13.70
N ALA A 360 3.82 -2.76 -14.50
CA ALA A 360 4.03 -1.33 -14.70
C ALA A 360 2.71 -0.54 -14.74
N LEU A 361 2.41 0.15 -13.64
CA LEU A 361 1.36 1.17 -13.54
C LEU A 361 1.96 2.59 -13.51
N GLY A 362 1.84 3.31 -14.61
CA GLY A 362 2.21 4.72 -14.70
C GLY A 362 1.09 5.67 -14.28
N LYS A 363 1.44 6.95 -14.17
CA LYS A 363 0.47 8.05 -14.00
C LYS A 363 0.82 9.22 -14.89
N ILE A 364 -0.21 9.91 -15.35
CA ILE A 364 -0.12 11.26 -15.92
C ILE A 364 -0.96 12.21 -15.07
N PHE A 365 -0.40 13.35 -14.73
CA PHE A 365 -1.06 14.45 -14.03
C PHE A 365 -1.23 15.60 -15.01
N VAL A 366 -2.47 16.07 -15.20
CA VAL A 366 -2.76 17.20 -16.09
C VAL A 366 -3.53 18.26 -15.31
N GLU A 367 -2.88 19.39 -15.07
CA GLU A 367 -3.45 20.56 -14.41
C GLU A 367 -4.05 21.52 -15.45
N PHE A 368 -5.26 21.99 -15.21
CA PHE A 368 -6.00 22.88 -16.11
C PHE A 368 -6.31 24.22 -15.45
N GLU A 369 -6.49 25.27 -16.25
CA GLU A 369 -6.84 26.60 -15.75
C GLU A 369 -8.20 26.62 -15.02
N THR A 370 -9.15 25.81 -15.49
CA THR A 370 -10.49 25.67 -14.91
C THR A 370 -10.96 24.22 -14.94
N VAL A 371 -11.78 23.83 -13.97
CA VAL A 371 -12.43 22.50 -13.94
C VAL A 371 -13.54 22.44 -15.00
N PHE A 372 -13.43 21.51 -15.95
CA PHE A 372 -14.42 21.28 -17.01
C PHE A 372 -15.20 19.96 -16.86
N TRP A 373 -14.78 19.11 -15.92
CA TRP A 373 -15.34 17.79 -15.61
C TRP A 373 -16.30 17.83 -14.41
N PRO A 374 -17.08 16.76 -14.15
CA PRO A 374 -17.94 16.65 -12.97
C PRO A 374 -17.17 16.82 -11.66
N LYS A 375 -17.71 17.59 -10.71
CA LYS A 375 -17.01 17.91 -9.46
C LYS A 375 -17.31 16.96 -8.30
N ASP A 376 -18.31 16.10 -8.47
CA ASP A 376 -18.93 15.33 -7.39
C ASP A 376 -18.71 13.81 -7.56
N ASN A 377 -17.78 13.41 -8.44
CA ASN A 377 -17.42 12.01 -8.71
C ASN A 377 -15.92 11.83 -8.56
N ASP A 378 -15.52 10.80 -7.81
CA ASP A 378 -14.12 10.56 -7.44
C ASP A 378 -13.27 10.16 -8.64
N GLN A 379 -13.86 9.40 -9.56
CA GLN A 379 -13.16 8.80 -10.68
C GLN A 379 -13.98 8.80 -11.97
N PHE A 380 -13.26 8.84 -13.09
CA PHE A 380 -13.78 8.62 -14.44
C PHE A 380 -13.06 7.42 -15.04
N ILE A 381 -13.82 6.37 -15.35
CA ILE A 381 -13.30 5.10 -15.87
C ILE A 381 -13.70 5.01 -17.33
N TYR A 382 -12.73 4.79 -18.21
CA TYR A 382 -13.00 4.57 -19.64
C TYR A 382 -12.78 3.10 -19.99
N TYR A 383 -13.77 2.53 -20.69
CA TYR A 383 -13.70 1.18 -21.25
C TYR A 383 -13.50 1.25 -22.77
N PRO A 384 -12.50 0.55 -23.31
CA PRO A 384 -12.32 0.47 -24.76
C PRO A 384 -13.46 -0.33 -25.40
N GLU A 385 -13.72 -0.04 -26.67
CA GLU A 385 -14.82 -0.69 -27.40
C GLU A 385 -14.54 -2.19 -27.60
N PRO A 386 -15.50 -3.08 -27.27
CA PRO A 386 -15.39 -4.50 -27.51
C PRO A 386 -15.16 -4.82 -29.00
N ASN A 387 -14.31 -5.81 -29.28
CA ASN A 387 -14.01 -6.30 -30.64
C ASN A 387 -13.42 -5.27 -31.62
N GLU A 388 -13.03 -4.08 -31.16
CA GLU A 388 -12.28 -3.15 -32.01
C GLU A 388 -10.82 -3.59 -32.17
N HIS A 389 -10.23 -3.20 -33.30
CA HIS A 389 -8.79 -3.37 -33.50
C HIS A 389 -8.02 -2.49 -32.52
N PHE A 390 -7.06 -3.08 -31.81
CA PHE A 390 -6.19 -2.36 -30.91
C PHE A 390 -5.25 -1.44 -31.71
N ASP A 391 -5.44 -0.13 -31.58
CA ASP A 391 -4.52 0.89 -32.11
C ASP A 391 -3.68 1.47 -30.97
N GLU A 392 -2.40 1.13 -30.95
CA GLU A 392 -1.43 1.64 -29.97
C GLU A 392 -1.28 3.18 -29.98
N ASN A 393 -1.72 3.85 -31.04
CA ASN A 393 -1.67 5.30 -31.18
C ASN A 393 -2.94 6.00 -30.71
N SER A 394 -3.93 5.25 -30.23
CA SER A 394 -5.20 5.79 -29.73
C SER A 394 -5.38 5.50 -28.25
N ILE A 395 -5.63 6.55 -27.45
CA ILE A 395 -6.01 6.41 -26.04
C ILE A 395 -7.27 5.55 -25.85
N PHE A 396 -8.14 5.50 -26.87
CA PHE A 396 -9.38 4.74 -26.83
C PHE A 396 -9.22 3.22 -26.92
N SER A 397 -7.99 2.74 -27.20
CA SER A 397 -7.66 1.31 -27.16
C SER A 397 -7.32 0.82 -25.75
N TYR A 398 -7.18 1.71 -24.78
CA TYR A 398 -6.71 1.41 -23.43
C TYR A 398 -7.80 1.68 -22.40
N MET A 399 -7.94 0.78 -21.42
CA MET A 399 -8.68 1.09 -20.19
C MET A 399 -7.92 2.15 -19.40
N THR A 400 -8.63 3.12 -18.83
CA THR A 400 -8.04 4.11 -17.93
C THR A 400 -8.89 4.36 -16.70
N VAL A 401 -8.21 4.62 -15.57
CA VAL A 401 -8.82 5.12 -14.34
C VAL A 401 -8.31 6.54 -14.10
N THR A 402 -9.19 7.52 -14.26
CA THR A 402 -8.87 8.94 -14.04
C THR A 402 -9.39 9.39 -12.68
N SER A 403 -8.50 9.74 -11.77
CA SER A 403 -8.82 10.31 -10.46
C SER A 403 -9.11 11.82 -10.55
N ASN A 404 -10.14 12.26 -9.84
CA ASN A 404 -10.58 13.63 -9.78
C ASN A 404 -9.91 14.38 -8.62
N ASN A 405 -8.73 14.95 -8.85
CA ASN A 405 -7.98 15.63 -7.79
C ASN A 405 -8.67 16.92 -7.29
N TRP A 406 -9.67 17.43 -8.00
CA TRP A 406 -10.48 18.56 -7.51
C TRP A 406 -11.21 18.21 -6.22
N ILE A 407 -11.90 17.07 -6.16
CA ILE A 407 -12.60 16.66 -4.94
C ILE A 407 -11.64 16.04 -3.92
N MET A 408 -10.62 15.32 -4.40
CA MET A 408 -9.70 14.59 -3.53
C MET A 408 -8.70 15.52 -2.82
N SER A 409 -8.13 16.52 -3.51
CA SER A 409 -7.08 17.41 -2.96
C SER A 409 -7.34 18.91 -3.17
N GLY A 410 -8.38 19.29 -3.91
CA GLY A 410 -8.69 20.70 -4.21
C GLY A 410 -7.95 21.28 -5.41
N THR A 411 -7.16 20.48 -6.13
CA THR A 411 -6.40 20.94 -7.30
C THR A 411 -7.22 20.83 -8.58
N LYS A 412 -7.00 21.72 -9.56
CA LYS A 412 -7.68 21.67 -10.86
C LYS A 412 -6.99 20.67 -11.79
N GLU A 413 -6.87 19.43 -11.32
CA GLU A 413 -6.04 18.41 -11.95
C GLU A 413 -6.79 17.09 -12.10
N LEU A 414 -6.49 16.39 -13.17
CA LEU A 414 -6.84 14.98 -13.36
C LEU A 414 -5.57 14.14 -13.28
N SER A 415 -5.65 13.00 -12.60
CA SER A 415 -4.58 12.00 -12.58
C SER A 415 -5.06 10.74 -13.28
N VAL A 416 -4.51 10.41 -14.45
CA VAL A 416 -4.87 9.19 -15.20
C VAL A 416 -3.86 8.11 -14.87
N GLN A 417 -4.35 6.98 -14.37
CA GLN A 417 -3.57 5.76 -14.21
C GLN A 417 -3.50 5.03 -15.54
N ILE A 418 -2.31 4.59 -15.91
CA ILE A 418 -2.04 3.89 -17.17
C ILE A 418 -1.31 2.59 -16.88
N VAL A 419 -1.72 1.51 -17.53
CA VAL A 419 -1.17 0.16 -17.31
C VAL A 419 -0.31 -0.23 -18.50
N GLU A 420 0.67 -1.11 -18.30
CA GLU A 420 1.40 -1.69 -19.43
C GLU A 420 0.46 -2.29 -20.49
N PRO A 421 0.75 -2.09 -21.79
CA PRO A 421 1.95 -1.47 -22.35
C PRO A 421 1.90 0.07 -22.48
N LEU A 422 0.78 0.71 -22.10
CA LEU A 422 0.62 2.17 -22.23
C LEU A 422 1.64 2.94 -21.39
N THR A 423 1.95 2.44 -20.19
CA THR A 423 2.99 3.01 -19.33
C THR A 423 4.30 3.22 -20.09
N GLN A 424 4.87 2.15 -20.65
CA GLN A 424 6.15 2.20 -21.37
C GLN A 424 6.11 3.20 -22.52
N ARG A 425 4.99 3.24 -23.26
CA ARG A 425 4.79 4.18 -24.36
C ARG A 425 4.82 5.63 -23.89
N ILE A 426 4.02 5.98 -22.88
CA ILE A 426 3.92 7.36 -22.38
C ILE A 426 5.23 7.80 -21.74
N GLU A 427 5.88 6.94 -20.96
CA GLU A 427 7.16 7.26 -20.33
C GLU A 427 8.27 7.48 -21.37
N ALA A 428 8.18 6.86 -22.56
CA ALA A 428 9.12 7.05 -23.66
C ALA A 428 8.90 8.34 -24.47
N MET A 429 7.73 8.97 -24.37
CA MET A 429 7.46 10.26 -25.02
C MET A 429 8.26 11.38 -24.35
N LYS A 430 8.75 12.34 -25.15
CA LYS A 430 9.61 13.43 -24.66
C LYS A 430 8.94 14.80 -24.62
N SER A 431 7.70 14.89 -25.13
CA SER A 431 7.01 16.15 -25.36
C SER A 431 5.66 16.14 -24.66
N ASP A 432 5.48 17.05 -23.69
CA ASP A 432 4.19 17.26 -23.02
C ASP A 432 3.06 17.57 -24.01
N LYS A 433 3.38 18.21 -25.14
CA LYS A 433 2.42 18.49 -26.20
C LYS A 433 1.94 17.22 -26.90
N GLU A 434 2.85 16.27 -27.15
CA GLU A 434 2.51 14.98 -27.77
C GLU A 434 1.72 14.11 -26.80
N ILE A 435 2.16 14.06 -25.54
CA ILE A 435 1.44 13.36 -24.47
C ILE A 435 0.04 13.94 -24.33
N TYR A 436 -0.11 15.26 -24.21
CA TYR A 436 -1.42 15.88 -24.12
C TYR A 436 -2.29 15.59 -25.35
N ALA A 437 -1.73 15.66 -26.56
CA ALA A 437 -2.48 15.34 -27.79
C ALA A 437 -2.99 13.89 -27.80
N PHE A 438 -2.25 12.95 -27.22
CA PHE A 438 -2.68 11.56 -27.07
C PHE A 438 -3.87 11.42 -26.12
N PHE A 439 -3.89 12.14 -24.99
CA PHE A 439 -4.99 12.09 -24.00
C PHE A 439 -6.14 13.08 -24.27
N GLU A 440 -5.97 14.06 -25.15
CA GLU A 440 -6.99 15.07 -25.46
C GLU A 440 -8.36 14.46 -25.84
N PRO A 441 -8.45 13.38 -26.63
CA PRO A 441 -9.73 12.72 -26.93
C PRO A 441 -10.45 12.21 -25.67
N LEU A 442 -9.71 11.66 -24.71
CA LEU A 442 -10.25 11.19 -23.44
C LEU A 442 -10.81 12.36 -22.62
N PHE A 443 -10.05 13.45 -22.49
CA PHE A 443 -10.52 14.65 -21.78
C PHE A 443 -11.74 15.29 -22.43
N LYS A 444 -11.87 15.21 -23.77
CA LYS A 444 -13.06 15.68 -24.47
C LYS A 444 -14.33 14.92 -24.06
N LEU A 445 -14.24 13.65 -23.68
CA LEU A 445 -15.37 12.85 -23.17
C LEU A 445 -15.82 13.31 -21.78
N TYR A 446 -14.89 13.75 -20.93
CA TYR A 446 -15.20 14.15 -19.56
C TYR A 446 -15.84 15.54 -19.42
N ARG A 447 -16.01 16.28 -20.52
CA ARG A 447 -16.61 17.62 -20.50
C ARG A 447 -18.07 17.58 -20.07
N THR A 448 -18.39 18.41 -19.07
CA THR A 448 -19.77 18.72 -18.68
C THR A 448 -20.51 19.56 -19.73
N GLU A 449 -19.77 20.29 -20.58
CA GLU A 449 -20.29 21.09 -21.70
C GLU A 449 -19.72 20.55 -23.04
N PRO A 450 -20.42 19.65 -23.76
CA PRO A 450 -19.86 18.87 -24.89
C PRO A 450 -19.24 19.68 -26.04
N TYR A 451 -19.67 20.92 -26.25
CA TYR A 451 -19.21 21.77 -27.36
C TYR A 451 -18.19 22.82 -26.92
N LYS A 452 -17.94 22.97 -25.62
CA LYS A 452 -16.97 23.94 -25.11
C LYS A 452 -15.55 23.42 -25.30
N LYS A 453 -14.64 24.29 -25.73
CA LYS A 453 -13.21 23.94 -25.85
C LYS A 453 -12.66 23.54 -24.47
N LEU A 454 -11.71 22.61 -24.46
CA LEU A 454 -10.97 22.30 -23.24
C LEU A 454 -10.20 23.55 -22.78
N PRO A 455 -10.14 23.82 -21.46
CA PRO A 455 -9.30 24.88 -20.91
C PRO A 455 -7.82 24.65 -21.22
N PRO A 456 -7.00 25.70 -21.20
CA PRO A 456 -5.55 25.56 -21.31
C PRO A 456 -4.97 24.64 -20.22
N VAL A 457 -3.97 23.85 -20.61
CA VAL A 457 -3.14 23.07 -19.69
C VAL A 457 -2.13 24.00 -19.03
N VAL A 458 -2.08 23.96 -17.70
CA VAL A 458 -1.16 24.73 -16.86
C VAL A 458 0.13 23.95 -16.64
N ASN A 459 0.02 22.65 -16.39
CA ASN A 459 1.15 21.79 -16.08
C ASN A 459 0.82 20.33 -16.42
N LEU A 460 1.83 19.58 -16.88
CA LEU A 460 1.75 18.16 -17.18
C LEU A 460 2.96 17.45 -16.57
N GLU A 461 2.74 16.30 -15.95
CA GLU A 461 3.82 15.47 -15.41
C GLU A 461 3.48 13.99 -15.54
N THR A 462 4.46 13.18 -15.89
CA THR A 462 4.34 11.73 -16.03
C THR A 462 5.29 11.01 -15.09
N THR A 463 4.95 9.77 -14.75
CA THR A 463 5.89 8.84 -14.11
C THR A 463 6.99 8.40 -15.07
N HIS A 464 8.08 7.81 -14.57
CA HIS A 464 9.16 7.21 -15.37
C HIS A 464 9.70 5.92 -14.72
N TRP A 465 8.82 5.08 -14.16
CA TRP A 465 9.22 3.90 -13.37
C TRP A 465 9.82 2.79 -14.24
N THR A 466 9.36 2.65 -15.49
CA THR A 466 9.86 1.64 -16.44
C THR A 466 11.25 1.97 -16.99
N GLN A 467 11.72 3.20 -16.77
CA GLN A 467 13.06 3.66 -17.14
C GLN A 467 13.99 3.79 -15.95
N ASP A 468 13.49 3.59 -14.73
CA ASP A 468 14.24 3.82 -13.50
C ASP A 468 14.99 2.53 -13.07
N PRO A 469 16.33 2.48 -13.19
CA PRO A 469 17.11 1.30 -12.83
C PRO A 469 17.06 1.00 -11.33
N PHE A 470 16.78 1.99 -10.48
CA PHE A 470 16.68 1.81 -9.03
C PHE A 470 15.28 1.38 -8.58
N ALA A 471 14.28 1.46 -9.46
CA ALA A 471 12.98 0.81 -9.27
C ALA A 471 12.95 -0.61 -9.86
N GLY A 472 13.94 -0.95 -10.69
CA GLY A 472 14.00 -2.22 -11.41
C GLY A 472 13.19 -2.21 -12.71
N PHE A 473 13.05 -1.04 -13.36
CA PHE A 473 12.33 -0.89 -14.63
C PHE A 473 10.85 -1.32 -14.59
N GLY A 474 10.20 -1.09 -13.45
CA GLY A 474 8.79 -1.40 -13.25
C GLY A 474 8.27 -0.81 -11.94
N THR A 475 7.07 -1.22 -11.55
CA THR A 475 6.33 -0.57 -10.46
C THR A 475 6.14 -1.44 -9.25
N TYR A 476 5.57 -2.64 -9.38
CA TYR A 476 5.36 -3.58 -8.29
C TYR A 476 5.15 -5.00 -8.84
N THR A 477 5.21 -6.00 -7.97
CA THR A 477 4.98 -7.40 -8.34
C THR A 477 3.61 -7.58 -8.97
N ALA A 478 3.56 -8.42 -9.99
CA ALA A 478 2.34 -8.83 -10.66
C ALA A 478 2.41 -10.33 -10.89
N ASP A 479 1.26 -11.00 -10.92
CA ASP A 479 1.19 -12.44 -11.20
C ASP A 479 0.70 -12.66 -12.62
N LYS A 480 1.55 -13.23 -13.47
CA LYS A 480 1.25 -13.56 -14.87
C LYS A 480 0.94 -15.05 -14.99
N THR A 481 0.24 -15.44 -16.06
CA THR A 481 -0.16 -16.83 -16.27
C THR A 481 1.04 -17.77 -16.20
N GLY A 482 0.96 -18.76 -15.30
CA GLY A 482 2.04 -19.75 -15.07
C GLY A 482 3.11 -19.34 -14.05
N ASP A 483 2.98 -18.17 -13.43
CA ASP A 483 3.69 -17.81 -12.21
C ASP A 483 3.28 -18.72 -11.03
N ASP A 484 4.14 -18.79 -10.02
CA ASP A 484 3.95 -19.53 -8.76
C ASP A 484 4.46 -18.68 -7.59
N PRO A 485 3.66 -17.70 -7.13
CA PRO A 485 4.05 -16.83 -6.02
C PRO A 485 4.18 -17.58 -4.68
N GLU A 486 3.51 -18.72 -4.52
CA GLU A 486 3.58 -19.52 -3.28
C GLU A 486 4.98 -20.12 -3.08
N GLY A 487 5.57 -20.69 -4.14
CA GLY A 487 6.95 -21.19 -4.10
C GLY A 487 7.97 -20.10 -3.71
N TRP A 488 7.72 -18.84 -4.11
CA TRP A 488 8.53 -17.71 -3.67
C TRP A 488 8.38 -17.40 -2.17
N PHE A 489 7.14 -17.38 -1.66
CA PHE A 489 6.90 -17.12 -0.23
C PHE A 489 7.46 -18.24 0.66
N ASP A 490 7.33 -19.49 0.24
CA ASP A 490 7.90 -20.64 0.95
C ASP A 490 9.43 -20.55 1.02
N ALA A 491 10.09 -20.15 -0.07
CA ALA A 491 11.53 -19.92 -0.09
C ALA A 491 11.96 -18.80 0.87
N MET A 492 11.18 -17.72 0.97
CA MET A 492 11.43 -16.63 1.95
C MET A 492 11.29 -17.13 3.39
N GLU A 493 10.26 -17.93 3.68
CA GLU A 493 10.01 -18.49 5.01
C GLU A 493 11.11 -19.47 5.42
N ASN A 494 11.58 -20.32 4.50
CA ASN A 494 12.71 -21.22 4.72
C ASN A 494 14.01 -20.46 5.03
N ASN A 495 14.17 -19.25 4.48
CA ASN A 495 15.35 -18.40 4.65
C ASN A 495 15.31 -17.51 5.93
N LYS A 496 14.27 -17.60 6.76
CA LYS A 496 14.08 -16.71 7.92
C LYS A 496 15.21 -16.74 8.97
N ALA A 497 16.00 -17.81 9.03
CA ALA A 497 17.11 -17.95 9.98
C ALA A 497 18.44 -17.38 9.46
N SER A 498 18.52 -17.02 8.17
CA SER A 498 19.74 -16.54 7.51
C SER A 498 20.16 -15.15 7.97
N LYS A 499 21.46 -14.86 7.90
CA LYS A 499 22.02 -13.50 8.05
C LYS A 499 21.71 -12.60 6.84
N LEU A 500 21.32 -13.17 5.71
CA LEU A 500 20.81 -12.44 4.55
C LEU A 500 19.28 -12.50 4.52
N GLN A 501 18.63 -11.44 5.01
CA GLN A 501 17.18 -11.30 4.98
C GLN A 501 16.74 -10.52 3.74
N PHE A 502 15.57 -10.85 3.19
CA PHE A 502 14.92 -10.11 2.11
C PHE A 502 13.64 -9.44 2.63
N ALA A 503 13.39 -8.21 2.20
CA ALA A 503 12.16 -7.49 2.51
C ALA A 503 11.77 -6.52 1.38
N GLY A 504 10.49 -6.18 1.29
CA GLY A 504 9.93 -5.38 0.20
C GLY A 504 8.48 -5.77 -0.06
N GLU A 505 7.81 -5.07 -0.97
CA GLU A 505 6.43 -5.44 -1.34
C GLU A 505 6.36 -6.83 -1.96
N HIS A 506 7.36 -7.21 -2.76
CA HIS A 506 7.48 -8.55 -3.36
C HIS A 506 7.69 -9.68 -2.33
N CYS A 507 7.98 -9.38 -1.06
CA CYS A 507 8.07 -10.38 0.01
C CYS A 507 6.76 -10.46 0.83
N ALA A 508 5.74 -9.66 0.50
CA ALA A 508 4.51 -9.57 1.26
C ALA A 508 3.45 -10.47 0.62
N ARG A 509 2.95 -11.45 1.38
CA ARG A 509 1.80 -12.26 0.97
C ARG A 509 0.49 -11.47 1.09
N ALA A 510 0.30 -10.80 2.23
CA ALA A 510 -0.79 -9.84 2.44
C ALA A 510 -0.29 -8.40 2.17
N GLY A 511 -1.02 -7.65 1.34
CA GLY A 511 -0.60 -6.31 0.93
C GLY A 511 0.54 -6.31 -0.09
N ASN A 512 0.65 -7.35 -0.92
CA ASN A 512 1.55 -7.39 -2.07
C ASN A 512 1.31 -6.16 -2.97
N GLY A 513 2.36 -5.61 -3.58
CA GLY A 513 2.30 -4.35 -4.33
C GLY A 513 2.04 -3.08 -3.49
N CYS A 514 1.70 -3.21 -2.21
CA CYS A 514 1.31 -2.07 -1.37
C CYS A 514 2.41 -1.63 -0.38
N VAL A 515 2.33 -0.35 0.04
CA VAL A 515 3.25 0.25 1.02
C VAL A 515 3.21 -0.47 2.37
N HIS A 516 2.02 -0.87 2.83
CA HIS A 516 1.86 -1.52 4.13
C HIS A 516 2.42 -2.95 4.14
N GLY A 517 2.36 -3.68 3.02
CA GLY A 517 3.02 -4.97 2.85
C GLY A 517 4.54 -4.82 2.91
N ALA A 518 5.10 -3.86 2.16
CA ALA A 518 6.54 -3.55 2.23
C ALA A 518 6.99 -3.14 3.65
N PHE A 519 6.19 -2.34 4.34
CA PHE A 519 6.46 -1.96 5.73
C PHE A 519 6.50 -3.19 6.65
N ALA A 520 5.52 -4.08 6.52
CA ALA A 520 5.40 -5.28 7.34
C ALA A 520 6.58 -6.25 7.11
N THR A 521 7.02 -6.45 5.87
CA THR A 521 8.16 -7.33 5.57
C THR A 521 9.47 -6.77 6.10
N GLY A 522 9.65 -5.44 6.12
CA GLY A 522 10.78 -4.80 6.79
C GLY A 522 10.80 -5.06 8.30
N GLU A 523 9.64 -5.04 8.96
CA GLU A 523 9.49 -5.41 10.36
C GLU A 523 9.83 -6.90 10.59
N THR A 524 9.31 -7.80 9.75
CA THR A 524 9.61 -9.24 9.82
C THR A 524 11.12 -9.52 9.68
N ALA A 525 11.79 -8.94 8.68
CA ALA A 525 13.22 -9.12 8.48
C ALA A 525 14.05 -8.65 9.70
N ALA A 526 13.66 -7.53 10.31
CA ALA A 526 14.30 -7.07 11.54
C ALA A 526 14.08 -8.02 12.71
N VAL A 527 12.86 -8.52 12.90
CA VAL A 527 12.53 -9.48 13.97
C VAL A 527 13.29 -10.79 13.80
N ASN A 528 13.42 -11.29 12.56
CA ASN A 528 14.22 -12.48 12.24
C ASN A 528 15.68 -12.29 12.66
N LEU A 529 16.30 -11.15 12.32
CA LEU A 529 17.68 -10.87 12.73
C LEU A 529 17.83 -10.67 14.24
N LEU A 530 16.85 -10.03 14.90
CA LEU A 530 16.86 -9.91 16.37
C LEU A 530 16.83 -11.30 17.03
N ALA A 531 15.99 -12.21 16.53
CA ALA A 531 15.93 -13.59 17.00
C ALA A 531 17.26 -14.33 16.76
N HIS A 532 17.84 -14.19 15.57
CA HIS A 532 19.15 -14.75 15.23
C HIS A 532 20.26 -14.23 16.17
N PHE A 533 20.24 -12.94 16.55
CA PHE A 533 21.20 -12.36 17.51
C PHE A 533 20.87 -12.61 18.99
N GLY A 534 19.78 -13.32 19.30
CA GLY A 534 19.34 -13.55 20.67
C GLY A 534 18.85 -12.28 21.39
N VAL A 535 18.39 -11.27 20.65
CA VAL A 535 17.86 -10.01 21.18
C VAL A 535 16.32 -10.09 21.23
N PRO A 536 15.67 -9.93 22.40
CA PRO A 536 14.22 -10.04 22.49
C PRO A 536 13.51 -8.86 21.81
N HIS A 537 12.51 -9.15 20.99
CA HIS A 537 11.63 -8.15 20.38
C HIS A 537 10.44 -7.86 21.31
N ASN A 538 10.26 -6.60 21.69
CA ASN A 538 9.23 -6.21 22.67
C ASN A 538 7.86 -5.82 22.05
N GLY A 539 7.74 -5.82 20.71
CA GLY A 539 6.50 -5.51 19.98
C GLY A 539 6.04 -4.05 20.07
N GLY A 540 6.83 -3.14 20.66
CA GLY A 540 6.46 -1.75 20.87
C GLY A 540 6.65 -0.84 19.65
N ASP A 541 7.36 -1.28 18.63
CA ASP A 541 8.04 -0.40 17.67
C ASP A 541 7.14 0.38 16.72
N LEU A 542 5.85 0.06 16.64
CA LEU A 542 4.88 0.83 15.85
C LEU A 542 4.43 2.11 16.57
N TYR A 543 4.41 2.11 17.90
CA TYR A 543 3.75 3.17 18.70
C TYR A 543 4.56 3.64 19.91
N SER A 544 5.75 3.10 20.16
CA SER A 544 6.56 3.38 21.36
C SER A 544 7.37 4.68 21.26
N ARG A 545 6.67 5.83 21.34
CA ARG A 545 7.19 7.02 22.03
C ARG A 545 6.06 7.72 22.79
N ARG A 546 5.69 7.14 23.94
CA ARG A 546 5.35 7.96 25.11
C ARG A 546 6.57 7.98 26.03
N PRO A 547 7.05 9.15 26.49
CA PRO A 547 7.88 9.18 27.69
C PRO A 547 7.14 8.41 28.78
N SER A 548 7.81 7.51 29.48
CA SER A 548 7.20 6.74 30.56
C SER A 548 6.46 7.69 31.50
N ARG A 549 5.13 7.58 31.52
CA ARG A 549 4.34 8.22 32.55
C ARG A 549 4.72 7.49 33.82
N LYS A 550 5.49 8.13 34.70
CA LYS A 550 5.78 7.63 36.05
C LYS A 550 4.48 7.05 36.61
N THR A 551 4.46 5.75 36.83
CA THR A 551 3.35 5.05 37.44
C THR A 551 3.23 5.56 38.87
N THR A 552 2.18 6.32 39.13
CA THR A 552 1.77 6.64 40.50
C THR A 552 1.42 5.31 41.18
N PRO A 553 1.91 5.02 42.40
CA PRO A 553 1.55 3.79 43.08
C PRO A 553 0.06 3.81 43.42
N PRO A 554 -0.59 2.64 43.51
CA PRO A 554 -1.98 2.56 43.94
C PRO A 554 -2.10 3.12 45.36
N ARG A 555 -3.07 4.02 45.56
CA ARG A 555 -3.47 4.44 46.90
C ARG A 555 -4.14 3.25 47.57
N HIS A 556 -3.58 2.85 48.71
CA HIS A 556 -4.20 1.92 49.66
C HIS A 556 -5.44 2.53 50.28
#